data_AF-A0A931IKF0-F1
#
_entry.id   AF-A0A931IKF0-F1
#
_cell.length_a   1.000
_cell.length_b   1.000
_cell.length_c   1.000
_cell.angle_alpha   90.00
_cell.angle_beta   90.00
_cell.angle_gamma   90.00
#
_symmetry.space_group_name_H-M   'P 1'
#
loop_
_entity.id
_entity.type
_entity.pdbx_description
1 polymer ?
#
loop_
_entity_poly.entity_id
_entity_poly.type
_entity_poly.pdbx_seq_one_letter_code
_entity_poly.pdbx_strand_id
1 'polypeptide(L)'
;MSELSHVDREGRARMVDVSAKSDTVRTAVAAGELRTTPEVVALVRADGLPKADVLATARVAGIAGAKKTSELIPLCHQLALSSVRVEFGFTERAITIEATAKTKGPTGVEMEALTAVAVAGLTLHDMVKAVDPEAVLDGVRLLTKDGGKRGHWTRSGSTSDTPVPPTSDTATHDPDAELRTATVVVASTGAAAGTRVDTTGPVLAEWLAGLGYSVRGPLVYADADITVGLADALHLAPSLVVTTGGTGASPTDATPEATLALLDRELPGVAEAIRQRGTAKFPLAALSRGVAGLAGRSVVVNLPGSPGGVKDGMAVLEPLLDHLLAQVAGGGSHDNT
;
A
#
# COMPACT_ATOMS: atom_id res chain seq x y z
N MET A 1 10.96 -20.65 -36.17
CA MET A 1 9.85 -20.95 -35.24
C MET A 1 10.44 -21.13 -33.86
N SER A 2 10.19 -20.21 -32.93
CA SER A 2 10.68 -20.33 -31.55
C SER A 2 9.94 -21.47 -30.85
N GLU A 3 10.67 -22.39 -30.19
CA GLU A 3 10.07 -23.44 -29.35
C GLU A 3 9.04 -22.84 -28.38
N LEU A 4 7.83 -23.42 -28.36
CA LEU A 4 6.76 -23.04 -27.43
C LEU A 4 7.18 -23.45 -26.02
N SER A 5 7.25 -22.49 -25.09
CA SER A 5 7.75 -22.75 -23.73
C SER A 5 6.84 -23.68 -22.90
N HIS A 6 5.55 -23.75 -23.20
CA HIS A 6 4.56 -24.49 -22.40
C HIS A 6 4.30 -25.92 -22.92
N VAL A 7 5.11 -26.40 -23.85
CA VAL A 7 4.95 -27.71 -24.49
C VAL A 7 6.23 -28.52 -24.29
N ASP A 8 6.10 -29.82 -24.00
CA ASP A 8 7.24 -30.74 -23.92
C ASP A 8 7.66 -31.24 -25.32
N ARG A 9 8.69 -32.09 -25.40
CA ARG A 9 9.19 -32.64 -26.68
C ARG A 9 8.19 -33.57 -27.38
N GLU A 10 7.14 -33.98 -26.68
CA GLU A 10 6.08 -34.88 -27.17
C GLU A 10 4.77 -34.12 -27.46
N GLY A 11 4.75 -32.79 -27.35
CA GLY A 11 3.57 -31.98 -27.63
C GLY A 11 2.62 -31.79 -26.45
N ARG A 12 2.97 -32.26 -25.24
CA ARG A 12 2.11 -32.19 -24.05
C ARG A 12 2.31 -30.90 -23.26
N ALA A 13 1.23 -30.41 -22.67
CA ALA A 13 1.24 -29.24 -21.80
C ALA A 13 2.17 -29.46 -20.60
N ARG A 14 3.06 -28.50 -20.34
CA ARG A 14 3.91 -28.49 -19.14
C ARG A 14 4.06 -27.10 -18.57
N MET A 15 4.12 -27.02 -17.25
CA MET A 15 4.56 -25.82 -16.54
C MET A 15 6.08 -25.67 -16.70
N VAL A 16 6.55 -24.48 -17.05
CA VAL A 16 7.97 -24.21 -17.26
C VAL A 16 8.71 -24.25 -15.92
N ASP A 17 9.82 -24.97 -15.81
CA ASP A 17 10.68 -24.88 -14.63
C ASP A 17 11.38 -23.51 -14.60
N VAL A 18 11.21 -22.79 -13.49
CA VAL A 18 11.76 -21.46 -13.25
C VAL A 18 12.74 -21.41 -12.08
N SER A 19 13.07 -22.57 -11.48
CA SER A 19 13.95 -22.70 -10.30
C SER A 19 15.32 -22.05 -10.47
N ALA A 20 15.89 -22.11 -11.67
CA ALA A 20 17.20 -21.53 -11.99
C ALA A 20 17.15 -20.02 -12.31
N LYS A 21 15.96 -19.40 -12.36
CA LYS A 21 15.81 -17.97 -12.66
C LYS A 21 15.91 -17.15 -11.38
N SER A 22 16.56 -16.00 -11.46
CA SER A 22 16.63 -15.06 -10.34
C SER A 22 15.30 -14.34 -10.11
N ASP A 23 15.06 -14.01 -8.84
CA ASP A 23 13.95 -13.16 -8.43
C ASP A 23 14.22 -11.71 -8.77
N THR A 24 13.35 -11.15 -9.63
CA THR A 24 13.39 -9.74 -10.01
C THR A 24 12.03 -9.10 -9.77
N VAL A 25 12.00 -7.78 -9.60
CA VAL A 25 10.73 -7.03 -9.63
C VAL A 25 10.11 -7.19 -11.01
N ARG A 26 8.81 -7.45 -11.05
CA ARG A 26 8.04 -7.65 -12.27
C ARG A 26 6.72 -6.93 -12.14
N THR A 27 6.37 -6.20 -13.18
CA THR A 27 5.13 -5.43 -13.27
C THR A 27 4.43 -5.77 -14.56
N ALA A 28 3.12 -5.89 -14.55
CA ALA A 28 2.30 -5.98 -15.75
C ALA A 28 1.08 -5.09 -15.60
N VAL A 29 0.74 -4.39 -16.68
CA VAL A 29 -0.47 -3.57 -16.78
C VAL A 29 -1.34 -4.16 -17.88
N ALA A 30 -2.59 -4.44 -17.58
CA ALA A 30 -3.59 -4.89 -18.55
C ALA A 30 -4.81 -3.96 -18.50
N ALA A 31 -5.53 -3.87 -19.62
CA ALA A 31 -6.75 -3.10 -19.70
C ALA A 31 -7.84 -3.87 -20.44
N GLY A 32 -9.09 -3.46 -20.23
CA GLY A 32 -10.30 -3.92 -20.91
C GLY A 32 -11.41 -2.90 -20.71
N GLU A 33 -12.60 -3.18 -21.20
CA GLU A 33 -13.75 -2.31 -20.98
C GLU A 33 -15.05 -3.11 -21.00
N LEU A 34 -16.01 -2.69 -20.17
CA LEU A 34 -17.39 -3.13 -20.31
C LEU A 34 -18.13 -2.11 -21.16
N ARG A 35 -18.44 -2.46 -22.41
CA ARG A 35 -19.29 -1.66 -23.31
C ARG A 35 -20.75 -1.83 -22.89
N THR A 36 -21.45 -0.73 -22.70
CA THR A 36 -22.84 -0.70 -22.20
C THR A 36 -23.55 0.58 -22.65
N THR A 37 -24.79 0.80 -22.22
CA THR A 37 -25.56 1.99 -22.57
C THR A 37 -25.07 3.24 -21.80
N PRO A 38 -25.25 4.45 -22.37
CA PRO A 38 -24.98 5.70 -21.64
C PRO A 38 -25.75 5.82 -20.33
N GLU A 39 -26.95 5.25 -20.26
CA GLU A 39 -27.77 5.20 -19.04
C GLU A 39 -27.07 4.39 -17.94
N VAL A 40 -26.57 3.19 -18.25
CA VAL A 40 -25.81 2.39 -17.27
C VAL A 40 -24.55 3.11 -16.82
N VAL A 41 -23.81 3.73 -17.74
CA VAL A 41 -22.63 4.54 -17.39
C VAL A 41 -23.01 5.66 -16.41
N ALA A 42 -24.12 6.37 -16.67
CA ALA A 42 -24.59 7.44 -15.80
C ALA A 42 -25.02 6.91 -14.43
N LEU A 43 -25.75 5.79 -14.38
CA LEU A 43 -26.18 5.15 -13.13
C LEU A 43 -24.99 4.69 -12.29
N VAL A 44 -23.98 4.06 -12.90
CA VAL A 44 -22.77 3.63 -12.18
C VAL A 44 -21.96 4.83 -11.67
N ARG A 45 -21.83 5.90 -12.44
CA ARG A 45 -21.14 7.13 -11.98
C ARG A 45 -21.85 7.81 -10.81
N ALA A 46 -23.17 7.76 -10.78
CA ALA A 46 -24.00 8.40 -9.76
C ALA A 46 -24.29 7.51 -8.54
N ASP A 47 -23.75 6.29 -8.50
CA ASP A 47 -24.09 5.26 -7.50
C ASP A 47 -25.61 4.97 -7.43
N GLY A 48 -26.28 5.06 -8.58
CA GLY A 48 -27.75 5.02 -8.70
C GLY A 48 -28.33 3.64 -9.00
N LEU A 49 -27.55 2.55 -8.90
CA LEU A 49 -28.03 1.20 -9.20
C LEU A 49 -28.68 0.52 -7.98
N PRO A 50 -29.67 -0.39 -8.18
CA PRO A 50 -30.33 -1.08 -7.08
C PRO A 50 -29.41 -2.01 -6.27
N LYS A 51 -28.27 -2.40 -6.83
CA LYS A 51 -27.25 -3.21 -6.16
C LYS A 51 -26.15 -2.28 -5.64
N ALA A 52 -25.70 -2.53 -4.41
CA ALA A 52 -24.63 -1.81 -3.70
C ALA A 52 -23.38 -1.51 -4.57
N ASP A 53 -22.52 -0.60 -4.08
CA ASP A 53 -21.32 -0.06 -4.76
C ASP A 53 -20.69 -1.00 -5.80
N VAL A 54 -21.05 -0.76 -7.06
CA VAL A 54 -20.70 -1.58 -8.22
C VAL A 54 -19.20 -1.58 -8.47
N LEU A 55 -18.56 -0.41 -8.36
CA LEU A 55 -17.15 -0.24 -8.64
C LEU A 55 -16.29 -0.84 -7.53
N ALA A 56 -16.67 -0.65 -6.26
CA ALA A 56 -15.95 -1.29 -5.15
C ALA A 56 -16.06 -2.82 -5.23
N THR A 57 -17.24 -3.34 -5.53
CA THR A 57 -17.46 -4.78 -5.70
C THR A 57 -16.60 -5.34 -6.84
N ALA A 58 -16.62 -4.70 -8.01
CA ALA A 58 -15.79 -5.09 -9.15
C ALA A 58 -14.29 -4.97 -8.87
N ARG A 59 -13.86 -3.95 -8.11
CA ARG A 59 -12.46 -3.78 -7.68
C ARG A 59 -11.98 -4.94 -6.82
N VAL A 60 -12.75 -5.29 -5.79
CA VAL A 60 -12.44 -6.40 -4.89
C VAL A 60 -12.41 -7.71 -5.66
N ALA A 61 -13.37 -7.91 -6.58
CA ALA A 61 -13.41 -9.10 -7.43
C ALA A 61 -12.17 -9.18 -8.35
N GLY A 62 -11.75 -8.09 -8.98
CA GLY A 62 -10.53 -8.05 -9.79
C GLY A 62 -9.27 -8.38 -8.99
N ILE A 63 -9.13 -7.81 -7.77
CA ILE A 63 -8.01 -8.11 -6.87
C ILE A 63 -8.03 -9.59 -6.44
N ALA A 64 -9.19 -10.13 -6.12
CA ALA A 64 -9.34 -11.55 -5.79
C ALA A 64 -9.04 -12.45 -7.00
N GLY A 65 -9.45 -12.04 -8.20
CA GLY A 65 -9.16 -12.72 -9.46
C GLY A 65 -7.67 -12.86 -9.73
N ALA A 66 -6.89 -11.77 -9.58
CA ALA A 66 -5.43 -11.83 -9.69
C ALA A 66 -4.80 -12.81 -8.70
N LYS A 67 -5.25 -12.82 -7.43
CA LYS A 67 -4.72 -13.74 -6.41
C LYS A 67 -5.02 -15.21 -6.72
N LYS A 68 -6.08 -15.48 -7.50
CA LYS A 68 -6.52 -16.82 -7.88
C LYS A 68 -6.07 -17.22 -9.29
N THR A 69 -5.23 -16.44 -9.96
CA THR A 69 -4.84 -16.71 -11.36
C THR A 69 -4.24 -18.11 -11.55
N SER A 70 -3.41 -18.61 -10.64
CA SER A 70 -2.84 -19.96 -10.75
C SER A 70 -3.85 -21.07 -10.51
N GLU A 71 -4.99 -20.79 -9.87
CA GLU A 71 -6.11 -21.75 -9.75
C GLU A 71 -6.96 -21.79 -11.03
N LEU A 72 -7.02 -20.68 -11.76
CA LEU A 72 -7.85 -20.51 -12.96
C LEU A 72 -7.10 -20.86 -14.25
N ILE A 73 -5.81 -20.54 -14.34
CA ILE A 73 -4.98 -20.73 -15.54
C ILE A 73 -4.03 -21.92 -15.30
N PRO A 74 -4.27 -23.09 -15.93
CA PRO A 74 -3.67 -24.38 -15.51
C PRO A 74 -2.15 -24.46 -15.44
N LEU A 75 -1.43 -23.65 -16.23
CA LEU A 75 0.04 -23.69 -16.32
C LEU A 75 0.71 -22.44 -15.73
N CYS A 76 -0.04 -21.57 -15.05
CA CYS A 76 0.53 -20.44 -14.33
C CYS A 76 1.20 -20.90 -13.04
N HIS A 77 2.36 -20.33 -12.75
CA HIS A 77 3.01 -20.51 -11.46
C HIS A 77 2.19 -19.81 -10.38
N GLN A 78 2.19 -20.36 -9.17
CA GLN A 78 1.72 -19.64 -8.01
C GLN A 78 2.74 -18.55 -7.65
N LEU A 79 2.31 -17.29 -7.60
CA LEU A 79 3.16 -16.14 -7.31
C LEU A 79 2.67 -15.38 -6.07
N ALA A 80 3.60 -15.00 -5.22
CA ALA A 80 3.34 -14.06 -4.14
C ALA A 80 3.23 -12.65 -4.73
N LEU A 81 2.00 -12.21 -5.03
CA LEU A 81 1.76 -10.87 -5.53
C LEU A 81 2.09 -9.83 -4.46
N SER A 82 2.89 -8.84 -4.83
CA SER A 82 3.28 -7.72 -3.96
C SER A 82 2.23 -6.62 -3.98
N SER A 83 1.59 -6.38 -5.12
CA SER A 83 0.43 -5.49 -5.22
C SER A 83 -0.45 -5.82 -6.42
N VAL A 84 -1.73 -5.50 -6.30
CA VAL A 84 -2.69 -5.50 -7.41
C VAL A 84 -3.52 -4.23 -7.28
N ARG A 85 -3.55 -3.40 -8.32
CA ARG A 85 -4.41 -2.24 -8.45
C ARG A 85 -5.42 -2.51 -9.56
N VAL A 86 -6.67 -2.11 -9.35
CA VAL A 86 -7.73 -2.11 -10.37
C VAL A 86 -8.39 -0.75 -10.35
N GLU A 87 -8.39 -0.09 -11.49
CA GLU A 87 -8.90 1.26 -11.71
C GLU A 87 -9.99 1.23 -12.78
N PHE A 88 -10.94 2.15 -12.64
CA PHE A 88 -12.04 2.30 -13.56
C PHE A 88 -12.05 3.71 -14.13
N GLY A 89 -12.28 3.80 -15.43
CA GLY A 89 -12.61 5.04 -16.11
C GLY A 89 -13.93 4.90 -16.84
N PHE A 90 -14.32 5.95 -17.55
CA PHE A 90 -15.62 6.01 -18.20
C PHE A 90 -15.54 6.75 -19.52
N THR A 91 -16.11 6.16 -20.57
CA THR A 91 -16.47 6.87 -21.80
C THR A 91 -17.97 7.12 -21.81
N GLU A 92 -18.52 7.65 -22.90
CA GLU A 92 -19.97 7.76 -23.07
C GLU A 92 -20.67 6.39 -23.06
N ARG A 93 -19.99 5.33 -23.51
CA ARG A 93 -20.58 4.00 -23.76
C ARG A 93 -19.80 2.83 -23.18
N ALA A 94 -18.88 3.10 -22.27
CA ALA A 94 -18.09 2.04 -21.64
C ALA A 94 -17.58 2.44 -20.26
N ILE A 95 -17.41 1.44 -19.40
CA ILE A 95 -16.61 1.51 -18.19
C ILE A 95 -15.26 0.89 -18.52
N THR A 96 -14.20 1.69 -18.57
CA THR A 96 -12.85 1.19 -18.82
C THR A 96 -12.28 0.59 -17.55
N ILE A 97 -11.46 -0.45 -17.69
CA ILE A 97 -10.86 -1.20 -16.60
C ILE A 97 -9.36 -1.26 -16.86
N GLU A 98 -8.54 -0.84 -15.92
CA GLU A 98 -7.10 -1.04 -15.95
C GLU A 98 -6.67 -1.78 -14.69
N ALA A 99 -5.82 -2.80 -14.84
CA ALA A 99 -5.26 -3.53 -13.73
C ALA A 99 -3.74 -3.60 -13.81
N THR A 100 -3.09 -3.25 -12.71
CA THR A 100 -1.64 -3.38 -12.54
C THR A 100 -1.34 -4.45 -11.51
N ALA A 101 -0.58 -5.47 -11.88
CA ALA A 101 -0.06 -6.50 -10.98
C ALA A 101 1.45 -6.37 -10.82
N LYS A 102 1.95 -6.56 -9.58
CA LYS A 102 3.38 -6.55 -9.26
C LYS A 102 3.77 -7.75 -8.41
N THR A 103 4.98 -8.26 -8.64
CA THR A 103 5.61 -9.27 -7.78
C THR A 103 7.13 -9.09 -7.76
N LYS A 104 7.80 -9.76 -6.83
CA LYS A 104 9.22 -10.10 -6.94
C LYS A 104 9.32 -11.61 -7.06
N GLY A 105 9.76 -12.10 -8.21
CA GLY A 105 9.79 -13.54 -8.48
C GLY A 105 10.49 -13.92 -9.79
N PRO A 106 10.49 -15.23 -10.12
CA PRO A 106 11.27 -15.76 -11.24
C PRO A 106 10.53 -15.69 -12.59
N THR A 107 9.22 -15.39 -12.59
CA THR A 107 8.36 -15.28 -13.78
C THR A 107 7.42 -14.08 -13.71
N GLY A 108 6.94 -13.63 -14.88
CA GLY A 108 6.10 -12.45 -15.05
C GLY A 108 4.70 -12.58 -14.45
N VAL A 109 4.01 -11.44 -14.33
CA VAL A 109 2.65 -11.31 -13.78
C VAL A 109 1.62 -10.84 -14.81
N GLU A 110 1.88 -11.12 -16.09
CA GLU A 110 0.97 -10.73 -17.18
C GLU A 110 -0.41 -11.35 -17.00
N MET A 111 -0.45 -12.60 -16.52
CA MET A 111 -1.70 -13.34 -16.37
C MET A 111 -2.53 -12.83 -15.20
N GLU A 112 -1.89 -12.39 -14.12
CA GLU A 112 -2.57 -11.81 -12.95
C GLU A 112 -3.22 -10.48 -13.30
N ALA A 113 -2.54 -9.62 -14.07
CA ALA A 113 -3.12 -8.38 -14.57
C ALA A 113 -4.31 -8.65 -15.52
N LEU A 114 -4.16 -9.58 -16.48
CA LEU A 114 -5.23 -9.95 -17.41
C LEU A 114 -6.45 -10.56 -16.69
N THR A 115 -6.20 -11.43 -15.71
CA THR A 115 -7.25 -12.08 -14.93
C THR A 115 -8.00 -11.05 -14.07
N ALA A 116 -7.29 -10.07 -13.47
CA ALA A 116 -7.94 -8.99 -12.73
C ALA A 116 -8.92 -8.20 -13.59
N VAL A 117 -8.51 -7.81 -14.81
CA VAL A 117 -9.39 -7.11 -15.77
C VAL A 117 -10.60 -7.98 -16.10
N ALA A 118 -10.39 -9.26 -16.43
CA ALA A 118 -11.45 -10.16 -16.83
C ALA A 118 -12.49 -10.36 -15.70
N VAL A 119 -12.03 -10.63 -14.48
CA VAL A 119 -12.91 -10.87 -13.33
C VAL A 119 -13.63 -9.58 -12.90
N ALA A 120 -12.95 -8.43 -12.92
CA ALA A 120 -13.59 -7.14 -12.68
C ALA A 120 -14.69 -6.86 -13.71
N GLY A 121 -14.40 -7.09 -15.00
CA GLY A 121 -15.36 -6.90 -16.09
C GLY A 121 -16.58 -7.82 -16.01
N LEU A 122 -16.37 -9.11 -15.70
CA LEU A 122 -17.47 -10.05 -15.45
C LEU A 122 -18.31 -9.64 -14.24
N THR A 123 -17.68 -9.09 -13.21
CA THR A 123 -18.39 -8.59 -12.02
C THR A 123 -19.20 -7.35 -12.35
N LEU A 124 -18.66 -6.40 -13.13
CA LEU A 124 -19.43 -5.26 -13.62
C LEU A 124 -20.66 -5.73 -14.41
N HIS A 125 -20.48 -6.69 -15.33
CA HIS A 125 -21.60 -7.28 -16.07
C HIS A 125 -22.65 -7.87 -15.11
N ASP A 126 -22.24 -8.64 -14.10
CA ASP A 126 -23.17 -9.21 -13.10
C ASP A 126 -23.99 -8.13 -12.36
N MET A 127 -23.35 -7.02 -12.05
CA MET A 127 -23.97 -5.91 -11.32
C MET A 127 -24.94 -5.12 -12.21
N VAL A 128 -24.66 -4.96 -13.50
CA VAL A 128 -25.49 -4.13 -14.41
C VAL A 128 -26.50 -4.90 -15.26
N LYS A 129 -26.38 -6.24 -15.38
CA LYS A 129 -27.22 -7.07 -16.29
C LYS A 129 -28.74 -6.95 -16.10
N ALA A 130 -29.20 -6.43 -14.97
CA ALA A 130 -30.62 -6.17 -14.74
C ALA A 130 -31.13 -4.95 -15.51
N VAL A 131 -30.25 -3.99 -15.83
CA VAL A 131 -30.54 -2.79 -16.61
C VAL A 131 -30.10 -2.98 -18.06
N ASP A 132 -28.93 -3.57 -18.29
CA ASP A 132 -28.40 -3.85 -19.62
C ASP A 132 -27.83 -5.28 -19.70
N PRO A 133 -28.63 -6.28 -20.10
CA PRO A 133 -28.15 -7.64 -20.31
C PRO A 133 -27.27 -7.79 -21.57
N GLU A 134 -27.25 -6.79 -22.46
CA GLU A 134 -26.46 -6.80 -23.70
C GLU A 134 -25.03 -6.27 -23.50
N ALA A 135 -24.68 -5.82 -22.29
CA ALA A 135 -23.35 -5.30 -21.99
C ALA A 135 -22.24 -6.32 -22.34
N VAL A 136 -21.19 -5.86 -23.03
CA VAL A 136 -20.11 -6.72 -23.54
C VAL A 136 -18.79 -6.39 -22.87
N LEU A 137 -18.12 -7.39 -22.29
CA LEU A 137 -16.73 -7.27 -21.88
C LEU A 137 -15.83 -7.42 -23.11
N ASP A 138 -15.02 -6.41 -23.39
CA ASP A 138 -14.18 -6.35 -24.57
C ASP A 138 -12.76 -5.87 -24.26
N GLY A 139 -11.85 -6.11 -25.19
CA GLY A 139 -10.53 -5.50 -25.21
C GLY A 139 -9.59 -5.94 -24.10
N VAL A 140 -9.85 -7.06 -23.39
CA VAL A 140 -8.96 -7.57 -22.33
C VAL A 140 -7.57 -7.87 -22.92
N ARG A 141 -6.58 -7.04 -22.59
CA ARG A 141 -5.27 -7.04 -23.25
C ARG A 141 -4.17 -6.48 -22.36
N LEU A 142 -2.95 -6.99 -22.51
CA LEU A 142 -1.77 -6.46 -21.85
C LEU A 142 -1.36 -5.12 -22.48
N LEU A 143 -1.15 -4.07 -21.69
CA LEU A 143 -0.64 -2.76 -22.13
C LEU A 143 0.88 -2.70 -22.05
N THR A 144 1.42 -2.99 -20.86
CA THR A 144 2.86 -2.97 -20.61
C THR A 144 3.26 -4.13 -19.71
N LYS A 145 4.54 -4.49 -19.78
CA LYS A 145 5.18 -5.31 -18.75
C LYS A 145 6.63 -4.93 -18.58
N ASP A 146 7.12 -5.14 -17.37
CA ASP A 146 8.48 -4.82 -16.98
C ASP A 146 9.10 -5.97 -16.16
N GLY A 147 10.42 -6.13 -16.28
CA GLY A 147 11.20 -7.13 -15.55
C GLY A 147 11.43 -8.46 -16.28
N GLY A 148 12.43 -9.21 -15.78
CA GLY A 148 12.91 -10.45 -16.39
C GLY A 148 13.80 -10.25 -17.63
N LYS A 149 14.22 -11.36 -18.25
CA LYS A 149 15.21 -11.37 -19.35
C LYS A 149 14.82 -10.54 -20.57
N ARG A 150 13.52 -10.38 -20.84
CA ARG A 150 13.02 -9.63 -22.01
C ARG A 150 12.87 -8.12 -21.75
N GLY A 151 13.09 -7.67 -20.52
CA GLY A 151 13.01 -6.26 -20.14
C GLY A 151 11.61 -5.67 -20.33
N HIS A 152 11.59 -4.37 -20.57
CA HIS A 152 10.36 -3.61 -20.79
C HIS A 152 9.69 -3.97 -22.12
N TRP A 153 8.38 -4.15 -22.11
CA TRP A 153 7.56 -4.30 -23.30
C TRP A 153 6.33 -3.41 -23.18
N THR A 154 5.97 -2.77 -24.30
CA THR A 154 4.75 -1.97 -24.43
C THR A 154 4.02 -2.36 -25.71
N ARG A 155 2.69 -2.29 -25.69
CA ARG A 155 1.85 -2.60 -26.84
C ARG A 155 2.02 -1.55 -27.94
N SER A 156 2.36 -1.99 -29.15
CA SER A 156 2.39 -1.15 -30.34
C SER A 156 0.95 -0.77 -30.77
N GLY A 157 0.64 0.52 -30.85
CA GLY A 157 -0.64 1.02 -31.41
C GLY A 157 -1.71 1.50 -30.41
N SER A 158 -1.37 1.76 -29.14
CA SER A 158 -2.30 2.48 -28.24
C SER A 158 -2.19 3.99 -28.45
N THR A 159 -2.95 4.54 -29.40
CA THR A 159 -3.37 5.93 -29.35
C THR A 159 -4.71 5.99 -28.63
N SER A 160 -4.72 6.53 -27.43
CA SER A 160 -5.87 7.27 -26.91
C SER A 160 -5.32 8.52 -26.25
N ASP A 161 -5.51 9.64 -26.94
CA ASP A 161 -5.30 10.99 -26.44
C ASP A 161 -6.10 11.18 -25.14
N THR A 162 -5.39 11.42 -24.06
CA THR A 162 -5.72 12.49 -23.13
C THR A 162 -4.39 13.07 -22.67
N PRO A 163 -4.13 14.39 -22.86
CA PRO A 163 -2.84 14.96 -22.52
C PRO A 163 -2.60 14.90 -21.01
N VAL A 164 -1.53 14.24 -20.60
CA VAL A 164 -0.87 14.54 -19.32
C VAL A 164 0.01 15.76 -19.59
N PRO A 165 -0.22 16.93 -18.94
CA PRO A 165 0.60 18.10 -19.19
C PRO A 165 2.03 17.88 -18.65
N PRO A 166 3.05 18.50 -19.28
CA PRO A 166 4.39 18.49 -18.74
C PRO A 166 4.53 19.62 -17.72
N THR A 167 5.16 19.36 -16.58
CA THR A 167 5.84 20.43 -15.84
C THR A 167 7.17 19.92 -15.31
N SER A 168 8.23 20.18 -16.07
CA SER A 168 9.47 20.65 -15.48
C SER A 168 9.29 22.13 -15.16
N ASP A 169 9.37 22.52 -13.89
CA ASP A 169 10.47 23.39 -13.48
C ASP A 169 10.54 23.55 -11.97
N THR A 170 11.79 23.61 -11.52
CA THR A 170 12.34 24.28 -10.34
C THR A 170 11.36 24.84 -9.29
N ALA A 171 11.55 24.34 -8.07
CA ALA A 171 11.26 24.96 -6.77
C ALA A 171 10.55 26.33 -6.79
N THR A 172 9.28 26.32 -6.37
CA THR A 172 8.69 27.42 -5.60
C THR A 172 7.98 26.83 -4.38
N HIS A 173 8.41 27.30 -3.21
CA HIS A 173 7.72 27.14 -1.94
C HIS A 173 6.22 27.47 -2.10
N ASP A 174 5.35 26.59 -1.60
CA ASP A 174 3.97 26.93 -1.28
C ASP A 174 3.96 27.68 0.07
N PRO A 175 3.47 28.94 0.15
CA PRO A 175 3.64 29.78 1.33
C PRO A 175 2.56 29.60 2.41
N ASP A 176 1.65 28.62 2.30
CA ASP A 176 0.67 28.29 3.35
C ASP A 176 0.74 26.82 3.81
N ALA A 177 1.96 26.29 3.99
CA ALA A 177 2.15 25.06 4.73
C ALA A 177 1.75 25.28 6.20
N GLU A 178 0.53 24.88 6.57
CA GLU A 178 0.19 24.68 7.98
C GLU A 178 1.31 23.84 8.62
N LEU A 179 1.98 24.41 9.62
CA LEU A 179 3.16 23.84 10.26
C LEU A 179 2.87 22.40 10.70
N ARG A 180 3.50 21.41 10.06
CA ARG A 180 3.41 20.00 10.46
C ARG A 180 4.05 19.85 11.83
N THR A 181 3.30 19.37 12.81
CA THR A 181 3.80 19.17 14.18
C THR A 181 3.97 17.69 14.46
N ALA A 182 5.05 17.34 15.16
CA ALA A 182 5.28 15.97 15.61
C ALA A 182 5.69 15.93 17.07
N THR A 183 5.35 14.85 17.78
CA THR A 183 5.85 14.59 19.14
C THR A 183 6.62 13.28 19.17
N VAL A 184 7.81 13.29 19.77
CA VAL A 184 8.60 12.09 20.03
C VAL A 184 8.48 11.71 21.50
N VAL A 185 8.09 10.46 21.76
CA VAL A 185 7.94 9.91 23.12
C VAL A 185 8.89 8.74 23.31
N VAL A 186 9.64 8.72 24.41
CA VAL A 186 10.55 7.64 24.77
C VAL A 186 9.97 6.90 25.98
N ALA A 187 9.65 5.62 25.80
CA ALA A 187 9.27 4.72 26.90
C ALA A 187 10.53 4.01 27.40
N SER A 188 11.06 4.47 28.54
CA SER A 188 12.26 3.88 29.15
C SER A 188 12.37 4.28 30.62
N THR A 189 12.11 3.32 31.51
CA THR A 189 12.30 3.53 32.96
C THR A 189 13.73 4.00 33.31
N GLY A 190 14.74 3.43 32.66
CA GLY A 190 16.14 3.80 32.92
C GLY A 190 16.48 5.22 32.49
N ALA A 191 15.92 5.68 31.36
CA ALA A 191 16.13 7.05 30.87
C ALA A 191 15.35 8.07 31.69
N ALA A 192 14.10 7.75 32.08
CA ALA A 192 13.31 8.59 32.97
C ALA A 192 13.98 8.77 34.34
N ALA A 193 14.65 7.73 34.86
CA ALA A 193 15.42 7.78 36.10
C ALA A 193 16.82 8.39 35.95
N GLY A 194 17.26 8.78 34.75
CA GLY A 194 18.60 9.32 34.49
C GLY A 194 19.74 8.29 34.61
N THR A 195 19.43 7.01 34.77
CA THR A 195 20.40 5.91 34.92
C THR A 195 20.93 5.39 33.58
N ARG A 196 20.25 5.73 32.48
CA ARG A 196 20.63 5.37 31.12
C ARG A 196 20.39 6.56 30.20
N VAL A 197 21.36 6.89 29.35
CA VAL A 197 21.17 7.90 28.30
C VAL A 197 20.34 7.29 27.18
N ASP A 198 19.26 7.95 26.80
CA ASP A 198 18.51 7.58 25.60
C ASP A 198 19.29 8.02 24.34
N THR A 199 19.38 7.10 23.38
CA THR A 199 20.05 7.31 22.10
C THR A 199 19.10 7.27 20.92
N THR A 200 17.81 7.04 21.16
CA THR A 200 16.81 6.83 20.11
C THR A 200 15.90 8.04 19.90
N GLY A 201 15.45 8.69 20.97
CA GLY A 201 14.61 9.88 20.92
C GLY A 201 15.26 11.06 20.20
N PRO A 202 16.53 11.43 20.49
CA PRO A 202 17.21 12.50 19.78
C PRO A 202 17.31 12.25 18.27
N VAL A 203 17.59 11.00 17.86
CA VAL A 203 17.67 10.61 16.44
C VAL A 203 16.33 10.76 15.75
N LEU A 204 15.23 10.37 16.40
CA LEU A 204 13.88 10.55 15.88
C LEU A 204 13.51 12.03 15.75
N ALA A 205 13.86 12.85 16.74
CA ALA A 205 13.57 14.27 16.72
C ALA A 205 14.35 14.98 15.60
N GLU A 206 15.62 14.66 15.42
CA GLU A 206 16.45 15.19 14.34
C GLU A 206 15.93 14.77 12.95
N TRP A 207 15.57 13.50 12.79
CA TRP A 207 14.99 13.00 11.54
C TRP A 207 13.69 13.72 11.18
N LEU A 208 12.76 13.87 12.13
CA LEU A 208 11.50 14.57 11.91
C LEU A 208 11.70 16.07 11.64
N ALA A 209 12.64 16.73 12.33
CA ALA A 209 13.01 18.11 12.04
C ALA A 209 13.57 18.25 10.61
N GLY A 210 14.38 17.28 10.15
CA GLY A 210 14.89 17.21 8.79
C GLY A 210 13.79 17.04 7.73
N LEU A 211 12.64 16.47 8.10
CA LEU A 211 11.44 16.37 7.27
C LEU A 211 10.52 17.61 7.36
N GLY A 212 10.95 18.67 8.05
CA GLY A 212 10.22 19.93 8.17
C GLY A 212 9.16 19.97 9.27
N TYR A 213 9.15 19.01 10.21
CA TYR A 213 8.23 19.06 11.34
C TYR A 213 8.73 20.02 12.43
N SER A 214 7.80 20.74 13.06
CA SER A 214 8.03 21.31 14.39
C SER A 214 7.91 20.19 15.42
N VAL A 215 9.04 19.79 16.01
CA VAL A 215 9.10 18.61 16.88
C VAL A 215 9.05 19.00 18.36
N ARG A 216 8.12 18.41 19.10
CA ARG A 216 8.09 18.39 20.57
C ARG A 216 8.78 17.13 21.08
N GLY A 217 9.75 17.28 21.97
CA GLY A 217 10.46 16.18 22.60
C GLY A 217 11.92 16.03 22.12
N PRO A 218 12.57 14.89 22.40
CA PRO A 218 11.99 13.66 22.97
C PRO A 218 11.47 13.85 24.40
N LEU A 219 10.22 13.47 24.63
CA LEU A 219 9.61 13.42 25.96
C LEU A 219 9.86 12.03 26.54
N VAL A 220 10.55 11.96 27.67
CA VAL A 220 10.95 10.68 28.28
C VAL A 220 10.02 10.34 29.43
N TYR A 221 9.41 9.16 29.36
CA TYR A 221 8.52 8.62 30.38
C TYR A 221 9.01 7.23 30.82
N ALA A 222 8.81 6.91 32.11
CA ALA A 222 9.00 5.55 32.57
C ALA A 222 7.96 4.62 31.94
N ASP A 223 8.26 3.33 31.84
CA ASP A 223 7.36 2.39 31.16
C ASP A 223 5.98 2.31 31.83
N ALA A 224 5.93 2.47 33.16
CA ALA A 224 4.69 2.53 33.93
C ALA A 224 3.83 3.78 33.65
N ASP A 225 4.44 4.86 33.16
CA ASP A 225 3.80 6.16 32.92
C ASP A 225 3.50 6.40 31.44
N ILE A 226 3.73 5.41 30.56
CA ILE A 226 3.62 5.61 29.11
C ILE A 226 2.21 6.00 28.66
N THR A 227 1.17 5.55 29.36
CA THR A 227 -0.22 5.97 29.13
C THR A 227 -0.40 7.48 29.34
N VAL A 228 0.20 8.03 30.39
CA VAL A 228 0.18 9.48 30.65
C VAL A 228 1.00 10.21 29.59
N GLY A 229 2.16 9.67 29.23
CA GLY A 229 3.02 10.26 28.20
C GLY A 229 2.38 10.32 26.82
N LEU A 230 1.63 9.29 26.42
CA LEU A 230 0.87 9.28 25.16
C LEU A 230 -0.29 10.28 25.17
N ALA A 231 -1.02 10.38 26.28
CA ALA A 231 -2.07 11.39 26.44
C ALA A 231 -1.52 12.82 26.38
N ASP A 232 -0.38 13.08 27.04
CA ASP A 232 0.34 14.36 26.97
C ASP A 232 0.81 14.65 25.53
N ALA A 233 1.36 13.66 24.84
CA ALA A 233 1.81 13.81 23.46
C ALA A 233 0.66 14.18 22.50
N LEU A 234 -0.53 13.61 22.71
CA LEU A 234 -1.71 13.85 21.89
C LEU A 234 -2.50 15.12 22.29
N HIS A 235 -2.25 15.71 23.46
CA HIS A 235 -3.03 16.84 23.97
C HIS A 235 -3.06 18.05 23.03
N LEU A 236 -1.95 18.33 22.34
CA LEU A 236 -1.84 19.42 21.36
C LEU A 236 -2.26 19.01 19.94
N ALA A 237 -2.85 17.82 19.79
CA ALA A 237 -3.27 17.23 18.52
C ALA A 237 -2.20 17.33 17.41
N PRO A 238 -0.95 16.86 17.65
CA PRO A 238 0.09 16.92 16.63
C PRO A 238 -0.30 16.08 15.41
N SER A 239 0.26 16.40 14.24
CA SER A 239 0.03 15.58 13.04
C SER A 239 0.56 14.15 13.21
N LEU A 240 1.68 13.99 13.95
CA LEU A 240 2.35 12.72 14.16
C LEU A 240 2.85 12.55 15.60
N VAL A 241 2.69 11.36 16.17
CA VAL A 241 3.34 10.92 17.41
C VAL A 241 4.15 9.67 17.09
N VAL A 242 5.45 9.71 17.36
CA VAL A 242 6.33 8.53 17.25
C VAL A 242 6.82 8.17 18.63
N THR A 243 6.60 6.93 19.04
CA THR A 243 7.17 6.40 20.28
C THR A 243 8.37 5.51 20.00
N THR A 244 9.30 5.44 20.95
CA THR A 244 10.41 4.47 20.95
C THR A 244 10.51 3.80 22.31
N GLY A 245 10.60 2.46 22.32
CA GLY A 245 10.70 1.67 23.54
C GLY A 245 9.37 1.12 24.07
N GLY A 246 9.46 0.23 25.05
CA GLY A 246 8.29 -0.39 25.68
C GLY A 246 7.44 -1.30 24.78
N THR A 247 7.97 -1.75 23.63
CA THR A 247 7.25 -2.60 22.66
C THR A 247 7.64 -4.08 22.70
N GLY A 248 8.58 -4.48 23.56
CA GLY A 248 9.07 -5.86 23.64
C GLY A 248 8.13 -6.80 24.42
N ALA A 249 8.66 -7.92 24.90
CA ALA A 249 7.92 -8.89 25.71
C ALA A 249 8.17 -8.76 27.22
N SER A 250 8.85 -7.69 27.68
CA SER A 250 9.07 -7.48 29.11
C SER A 250 7.72 -7.27 29.81
N PRO A 251 7.54 -7.71 31.07
CA PRO A 251 6.34 -7.41 31.85
C PRO A 251 6.06 -5.92 32.03
N THR A 252 7.10 -5.08 31.88
CA THR A 252 7.00 -3.62 31.96
C THR A 252 6.70 -2.96 30.61
N ASP A 253 6.84 -3.68 29.49
CA ASP A 253 6.59 -3.14 28.16
C ASP A 253 5.08 -2.98 27.94
N ALA A 254 4.56 -1.75 28.00
CA ALA A 254 3.13 -1.46 27.87
C ALA A 254 2.78 -0.43 26.78
N THR A 255 3.78 0.03 26.00
CA THR A 255 3.57 1.03 24.95
C THR A 255 2.48 0.63 23.95
N PRO A 256 2.41 -0.63 23.46
CA PRO A 256 1.36 -1.06 22.54
C PRO A 256 -0.04 -0.97 23.14
N GLU A 257 -0.23 -1.50 24.36
CA GLU A 257 -1.52 -1.49 25.07
C GLU A 257 -1.99 -0.05 25.33
N ALA A 258 -1.09 0.80 25.81
CA ALA A 258 -1.37 2.21 26.05
C ALA A 258 -1.72 2.95 24.75
N THR A 259 -1.06 2.60 23.63
CA THR A 259 -1.35 3.19 22.33
C THR A 259 -2.72 2.73 21.83
N LEU A 260 -3.00 1.42 21.82
CA LEU A 260 -4.27 0.85 21.36
C LEU A 260 -5.48 1.46 22.07
N ALA A 261 -5.37 1.74 23.38
CA ALA A 261 -6.44 2.37 24.16
C ALA A 261 -6.81 3.80 23.68
N LEU A 262 -5.96 4.44 22.87
CA LEU A 262 -6.12 5.81 22.38
C LEU A 262 -6.45 5.87 20.88
N LEU A 263 -6.37 4.75 20.16
CA LEU A 263 -6.60 4.72 18.71
C LEU A 263 -8.10 4.60 18.39
N ASP A 264 -8.58 5.41 17.45
CA ASP A 264 -9.89 5.25 16.82
C ASP A 264 -9.85 4.23 15.66
N ARG A 265 -8.68 4.11 15.01
CA ARG A 265 -8.48 3.22 13.88
C ARG A 265 -7.04 2.72 13.83
N GLU A 266 -6.88 1.41 13.78
CA GLU A 266 -5.56 0.80 13.62
C GLU A 266 -5.08 0.88 12.16
N LEU A 267 -3.75 0.98 12.01
CA LEU A 267 -3.02 0.90 10.74
C LEU A 267 -2.05 -0.29 10.82
N PRO A 268 -2.57 -1.53 10.93
CA PRO A 268 -1.73 -2.71 11.19
C PRO A 268 -0.60 -2.84 10.17
N GLY A 269 -0.88 -2.61 8.87
CA GLY A 269 0.11 -2.67 7.80
C GLY A 269 1.39 -1.86 8.03
N VAL A 270 1.33 -0.72 8.74
CA VAL A 270 2.51 0.07 9.11
C VAL A 270 3.35 -0.67 10.16
N ALA A 271 2.70 -1.18 11.20
CA ALA A 271 3.35 -1.97 12.25
C ALA A 271 3.94 -3.29 11.72
N GLU A 272 3.21 -3.98 10.84
CA GLU A 272 3.70 -5.17 10.11
C GLU A 272 4.93 -4.85 9.27
N ALA A 273 4.93 -3.75 8.51
CA ALA A 273 6.06 -3.38 7.66
C ALA A 273 7.33 -3.10 8.48
N ILE A 274 7.19 -2.44 9.64
CA ILE A 274 8.30 -2.19 10.58
C ILE A 274 8.85 -3.53 11.11
N ARG A 275 7.97 -4.43 11.58
CA ARG A 275 8.37 -5.78 12.02
C ARG A 275 9.08 -6.55 10.90
N GLN A 276 8.49 -6.59 9.72
CA GLN A 276 9.01 -7.34 8.57
C GLN A 276 10.41 -6.85 8.20
N ARG A 277 10.62 -5.52 8.13
CA ARG A 277 11.94 -4.94 7.85
C ARG A 277 12.98 -5.28 8.91
N GLY A 278 12.61 -5.22 10.18
CA GLY A 278 13.49 -5.62 11.27
C GLY A 278 13.85 -7.11 11.21
N THR A 279 12.86 -7.98 11.02
CA THR A 279 13.06 -9.45 10.99
C THR A 279 13.92 -9.91 9.82
N ALA A 280 13.95 -9.17 8.72
CA ALA A 280 14.84 -9.44 7.59
C ALA A 280 16.33 -9.41 7.96
N LYS A 281 16.70 -8.68 9.03
CA LYS A 281 18.09 -8.57 9.52
C LYS A 281 18.27 -9.24 10.89
N PHE A 282 17.25 -9.18 11.74
CA PHE A 282 17.31 -9.59 13.13
C PHE A 282 16.05 -10.35 13.54
N PRO A 283 16.08 -11.70 13.60
CA PRO A 283 14.89 -12.52 13.85
C PRO A 283 14.08 -12.13 15.09
N LEU A 284 14.74 -11.68 16.17
CA LEU A 284 14.06 -11.27 17.42
C LEU A 284 13.23 -9.99 17.26
N ALA A 285 13.36 -9.24 16.16
CA ALA A 285 12.46 -8.14 15.85
C ALA A 285 10.99 -8.57 15.72
N ALA A 286 10.73 -9.86 15.48
CA ALA A 286 9.39 -10.45 15.45
C ALA A 286 8.66 -10.34 16.80
N LEU A 287 9.40 -10.18 17.91
CA LEU A 287 8.84 -10.06 19.25
C LEU A 287 8.31 -8.65 19.55
N SER A 288 8.53 -7.67 18.67
CA SER A 288 8.00 -6.31 18.86
C SER A 288 6.48 -6.30 18.68
N ARG A 289 5.78 -5.91 19.73
CA ARG A 289 4.32 -5.74 19.77
C ARG A 289 3.86 -4.34 19.38
N GLY A 290 4.77 -3.46 18.91
CA GLY A 290 4.44 -2.08 18.54
C GLY A 290 3.26 -2.01 17.56
N VAL A 291 2.40 -1.02 17.74
CA VAL A 291 1.22 -0.76 16.89
C VAL A 291 1.35 0.59 16.18
N ALA A 292 0.46 0.81 15.21
CA ALA A 292 0.31 2.08 14.53
C ALA A 292 -1.17 2.35 14.27
N GLY A 293 -1.58 3.61 14.25
CA GLY A 293 -2.98 3.97 14.03
C GLY A 293 -3.26 5.46 14.05
N LEU A 294 -4.54 5.79 14.06
CA LEU A 294 -5.08 7.15 14.15
C LEU A 294 -5.75 7.37 15.51
N ALA A 295 -5.44 8.50 16.13
CA ALA A 295 -6.17 9.08 17.27
C ALA A 295 -6.65 10.47 16.84
N GLY A 296 -7.93 10.59 16.49
CA GLY A 296 -8.49 11.74 15.81
C GLY A 296 -7.78 12.02 14.48
N ARG A 297 -7.08 13.16 14.42
CA ARG A 297 -6.26 13.59 13.26
C ARG A 297 -4.76 13.30 13.44
N SER A 298 -4.37 12.69 14.55
CA SER A 298 -2.98 12.36 14.85
C SER A 298 -2.67 10.94 14.41
N VAL A 299 -1.59 10.77 13.66
CA VAL A 299 -1.00 9.45 13.41
C VAL A 299 -0.13 9.07 14.61
N VAL A 300 -0.28 7.87 15.16
CA VAL A 300 0.57 7.35 16.23
C VAL A 300 1.29 6.10 15.74
N VAL A 301 2.60 6.02 15.94
CA VAL A 301 3.42 4.85 15.56
C VAL A 301 4.38 4.47 16.67
N ASN A 302 4.40 3.21 17.06
CA ASN A 302 5.38 2.69 18.01
C ASN A 302 6.58 2.06 17.31
N LEU A 303 7.78 2.48 17.70
CA LEU A 303 9.04 1.91 17.26
C LEU A 303 9.74 1.14 18.40
N PRO A 304 10.53 0.10 18.07
CA PRO A 304 11.33 -0.59 19.07
C PRO A 304 12.39 0.33 19.69
N GLY A 305 12.68 0.16 20.98
CA GLY A 305 13.67 0.96 21.73
C GLY A 305 15.14 0.67 21.40
N SER A 306 15.43 -0.02 20.29
CA SER A 306 16.79 -0.28 19.83
C SER A 306 17.15 0.65 18.66
N PRO A 307 18.41 1.12 18.55
CA PRO A 307 18.82 1.99 17.45
C PRO A 307 18.55 1.39 16.06
N GLY A 308 18.72 0.07 15.92
CA GLY A 308 18.38 -0.64 14.68
C GLY A 308 16.88 -0.64 14.39
N GLY A 309 16.05 -0.87 15.41
CA GLY A 309 14.60 -0.84 15.29
C GLY A 309 14.06 0.54 14.91
N VAL A 310 14.61 1.60 15.50
CA VAL A 310 14.31 2.98 15.11
C VAL A 310 14.73 3.28 13.68
N LYS A 311 15.94 2.88 13.27
CA LYS A 311 16.40 3.05 11.88
C LYS A 311 15.51 2.34 10.87
N ASP A 312 15.09 1.12 11.17
CA ASP A 312 14.17 0.38 10.31
C ASP A 312 12.77 1.01 10.31
N GLY A 313 12.30 1.50 11.45
CA GLY A 313 11.06 2.27 11.59
C GLY A 313 11.03 3.53 10.74
N MET A 314 12.03 4.40 10.87
CA MET A 314 12.17 5.63 10.08
C MET A 314 12.14 5.31 8.58
N ALA A 315 12.88 4.30 8.15
CA ALA A 315 12.94 3.92 6.74
C ALA A 315 11.64 3.30 6.19
N VAL A 316 10.74 2.79 7.05
CA VAL A 316 9.37 2.41 6.64
C VAL A 316 8.48 3.64 6.57
N LEU A 317 8.59 4.54 7.54
CA LEU A 317 7.69 5.70 7.67
C LEU A 317 7.98 6.79 6.65
N GLU A 318 9.25 7.08 6.37
CA GLU A 318 9.68 8.19 5.51
C GLU A 318 8.92 8.27 4.17
N PRO A 319 8.77 7.19 3.37
CA PRO A 319 8.00 7.25 2.13
C PRO A 319 6.47 7.28 2.31
N LEU A 320 5.96 7.06 3.52
CA LEU A 320 4.52 6.96 3.81
C LEU A 320 3.93 8.22 4.44
N LEU A 321 4.74 8.98 5.19
CA LEU A 321 4.24 10.04 6.09
C LEU A 321 3.46 11.13 5.35
N ASP A 322 3.97 11.63 4.22
CA ASP A 322 3.32 12.72 3.49
C ASP A 322 1.92 12.34 3.01
N HIS A 323 1.80 11.16 2.37
CA HIS A 323 0.53 10.65 1.89
C HIS A 323 -0.42 10.34 3.04
N LEU A 324 0.08 9.68 4.08
CA LEU A 324 -0.72 9.31 5.25
C LEU A 324 -1.29 10.55 5.94
N LEU A 325 -0.48 11.59 6.16
CA LEU A 325 -0.95 12.82 6.80
C LEU A 325 -1.88 13.63 5.91
N ALA A 326 -1.64 13.69 4.59
CA ALA A 326 -2.56 14.34 3.67
C ALA A 326 -3.96 13.68 3.68
N GLN A 327 -4.00 12.34 3.72
CA GLN A 327 -5.25 11.58 3.81
C GLN A 327 -5.98 11.84 5.14
N VAL A 328 -5.25 11.86 6.27
CA VAL A 328 -5.82 12.14 7.60
C VAL A 328 -6.30 13.60 7.72
N ALA A 329 -5.62 14.53 7.06
CA ALA A 329 -5.99 15.93 7.08
C ALA A 329 -7.32 16.22 6.34
N GLY A 330 -7.84 15.26 5.56
CA GLY A 330 -9.01 15.44 4.70
C GLY A 330 -8.70 16.15 3.39
N GLY A 331 -7.41 16.37 3.08
CA GLY A 331 -6.94 17.03 1.85
C GLY A 331 -6.63 16.07 0.70
N GLY A 332 -6.83 14.77 0.87
CA GLY A 332 -6.57 13.78 -0.16
C GLY A 332 -7.68 13.72 -1.21
N SER A 333 -7.69 14.63 -2.18
CA SER A 333 -8.10 14.22 -3.53
C SER A 333 -7.18 13.07 -3.93
N HIS A 334 -7.78 11.94 -4.33
CA HIS A 334 -7.06 10.73 -4.74
C HIS A 334 -6.31 10.95 -6.05
N ASP A 335 -5.22 11.71 -6.00
CA ASP A 335 -4.23 11.77 -7.07
C ASP A 335 -2.99 10.99 -6.62
N ASN A 336 -2.83 9.83 -7.24
CA ASN A 336 -1.61 9.03 -7.36
C ASN A 336 -0.81 8.73 -6.09
N THR A 337 -1.00 7.53 -5.55
CA THR A 337 0.15 6.61 -5.40
C THR A 337 -0.25 5.24 -5.87
#